data_AF-A0A0X3U039-F1
#
_entry.id   AF-A0A0X3U039-F1
#
_cell.length_a   1.000
_cell.length_b   1.000
_cell.length_c   1.000
_cell.angle_alpha   90.00
_cell.angle_beta   90.00
_cell.angle_gamma   90.00
#
_symmetry.space_group_name_H-M   'P 1'
#
loop_
_entity.id
_entity.type
_entity.pdbx_description
1 polymer ?
#
loop_
_entity_poly.entity_id
_entity_poly.type
_entity_poly.pdbx_seq_one_letter_code
_entity_poly.pdbx_strand_id
1 'polypeptide(L)' 'MVISRFGQAEDPRLVLEMSERTLDAILSGTLSARHAFLLGDLRYTGDRDLAAALADLFPAA' A
#
# COMPACT_ATOMS: atom_id res chain seq x y z
N MET A 1 -18.92 3.38 -9.77
CA MET A 1 -17.54 3.03 -9.41
C MET A 1 -16.88 4.30 -8.90
N VAL A 2 -16.62 4.39 -7.60
CA VAL A 2 -15.94 5.55 -7.00
C VAL A 2 -14.45 5.24 -7.05
N ILE A 3 -13.69 5.96 -7.88
CA ILE A 3 -12.23 5.84 -7.89
C ILE A 3 -11.70 6.84 -6.87
N SER A 4 -11.37 6.36 -5.68
CA SER A 4 -10.73 7.19 -4.65
C SER A 4 -9.25 7.35 -4.96
N ARG A 5 -8.78 8.60 -5.08
CA ARG A 5 -7.37 8.93 -5.36
C ARG A 5 -6.71 9.43 -4.09
N PHE A 6 -6.07 8.55 -3.34
CA PHE A 6 -5.29 8.90 -2.15
C PHE A 6 -3.80 8.94 -2.48
N GLY A 7 -3.08 9.94 -1.95
CA GLY A 7 -1.62 9.99 -2.07
C GLY A 7 -1.07 10.27 -3.48
N GLN A 8 -1.86 10.87 -4.38
CA GLN A 8 -1.34 11.28 -5.69
C GLN A 8 -0.33 12.42 -5.54
N ALA A 9 0.82 12.28 -6.20
CA ALA A 9 1.84 13.30 -6.34
C ALA A 9 2.22 13.41 -7.83
N GLU A 10 2.66 14.60 -8.26
CA GLU A 10 3.06 14.86 -9.66
C GLU A 10 4.34 14.11 -10.04
N ASP A 11 5.27 13.97 -9.07
CA ASP A 11 6.48 13.15 -9.17
C ASP A 11 6.55 12.22 -7.94
N PRO A 12 5.82 11.09 -7.96
CA PRO A 12 5.74 10.20 -6.81
C PRO A 12 7.06 9.45 -6.63
N ARG A 13 7.71 9.66 -5.49
CA ARG A 13 8.87 8.84 -5.09
C ARG A 13 8.52 7.38 -4.88
N LEU A 14 7.25 7.07 -4.67
CA LEU A 14 6.75 5.72 -4.48
C LEU A 14 5.35 5.60 -5.06
N VAL A 15 5.15 4.56 -5.86
CA VAL A 15 3.85 4.16 -6.38
C VAL A 15 3.54 2.78 -5.84
N LEU A 16 2.34 2.61 -5.28
CA LEU A 16 1.83 1.34 -4.77
C LEU A 16 0.73 0.83 -5.71
N GLU A 17 0.84 -0.43 -6.09
CA GLU A 17 -0.14 -1.10 -6.94
C GLU A 17 -0.70 -2.32 -6.21
N MET A 18 -2.02 -2.37 -6.09
CA MET A 18 -2.76 -3.45 -5.42
C MET A 18 -4.22 -3.44 -5.88
N SER A 19 -4.97 -4.48 -5.51
CA SER A 19 -6.42 -4.51 -5.73
C SER A 19 -7.14 -3.59 -4.74
N GLU A 20 -8.33 -3.09 -5.11
CA GLU A 20 -9.19 -2.31 -4.22
C GLU A 20 -9.52 -3.08 -2.92
N ARG A 21 -9.74 -4.40 -3.02
CA ARG A 21 -9.94 -5.29 -1.87
C ARG A 21 -8.73 -5.28 -0.92
N THR A 22 -7.52 -5.35 -1.46
CA THR A 22 -6.28 -5.32 -0.68
C THR A 22 -6.14 -3.99 0.04
N LEU A 23 -6.43 -2.88 -0.66
CA LEU A 23 -6.40 -1.54 -0.09
C LEU A 23 -7.40 -1.42 1.08
N ASP A 24 -8.65 -1.84 0.89
CA ASP A 24 -9.68 -1.79 1.94
C ASP A 24 -9.31 -2.65 3.15
N ALA A 25 -8.73 -3.84 2.93
CA ALA A 25 -8.26 -4.71 4.00
C ALA A 25 -7.10 -4.07 4.80
N ILE A 26 -6.21 -3.34 4.14
CA ILE A 26 -5.12 -2.59 4.79
C ILE A 26 -5.67 -1.40 5.57
N LEU A 27 -6.55 -0.61 4.96
CA LEU A 27 -7.13 0.59 5.60
C LEU A 27 -8.04 0.24 6.79
N SER A 28 -8.69 -0.91 6.76
CA SER A 28 -9.49 -1.44 7.88
C SER A 28 -8.64 -2.12 8.97
N GLY A 29 -7.32 -2.26 8.76
CA GLY A 29 -6.41 -2.94 9.69
C GLY A 29 -6.54 -4.48 9.71
N THR A 30 -7.33 -5.06 8.81
CA THR A 30 -7.55 -6.51 8.71
C THR A 30 -6.37 -7.22 8.04
N LEU A 31 -5.60 -6.51 7.21
CA LEU A 31 -4.41 -7.02 6.54
C LEU A 31 -3.25 -6.04 6.76
N SER A 32 -2.08 -6.54 7.18
CA SER A 32 -0.91 -5.68 7.24
C SER A 32 -0.36 -5.43 5.84
N ALA A 33 0.07 -4.20 5.57
CA ALA A 33 0.73 -3.86 4.30
C ALA A 33 1.99 -4.72 4.08
N ARG A 34 2.70 -5.06 5.16
CA ARG A 34 3.85 -5.97 5.14
C ARG A 34 3.49 -7.36 4.61
N HIS A 35 2.40 -7.96 5.10
CA HIS A 35 1.98 -9.28 4.65
C HIS A 35 1.50 -9.24 3.19
N ALA A 36 0.72 -8.22 2.81
CA ALA A 36 0.29 -8.03 1.42
C ALA A 36 1.48 -7.95 0.46
N PHE A 37 2.57 -7.26 0.85
CA PHE A 37 3.79 -7.18 0.06
C PHE A 37 4.49 -8.54 -0.08
N LEU A 38 4.67 -9.27 1.03
CA LEU A 38 5.33 -10.57 1.02
C LEU A 38 4.59 -11.63 0.19
N LEU A 39 3.26 -11.54 0.13
CA LEU A 39 2.40 -12.44 -0.66
C LEU A 39 2.32 -12.02 -2.14
N GLY A 40 2.81 -10.83 -2.49
CA GLY A 40 2.76 -10.29 -3.86
C GLY A 40 1.46 -9.56 -4.22
N ASP A 41 0.54 -9.41 -3.27
CA ASP A 41 -0.73 -8.67 -3.43
C ASP A 41 -0.53 -7.15 -3.43
N LEU A 42 0.61 -6.68 -2.91
CA LEU A 42 1.07 -5.31 -2.93
C LEU A 42 2.40 -5.23 -3.67
N ARG A 43 2.45 -4.44 -4.74
CA ARG A 43 3.66 -4.14 -5.50
C ARG A 43 4.04 -2.68 -5.31
N TYR A 44 5.32 -2.37 -5.44
CA TYR A 44 5.78 -0.99 -5.43
C TYR A 44 6.73 -0.69 -6.58
N THR A 45 6.75 0.58 -6.99
CA THR A 45 7.76 1.16 -7.88
C THR A 45 8.32 2.42 -7.24
N GLY A 46 9.62 2.64 -7.35
CA GLY A 46 10.31 3.80 -6.78
C GLY A 46 11.10 3.47 -5.52
N ASP A 47 10.97 4.31 -4.50
CA ASP A 47 11.78 4.31 -3.29
C ASP A 47 11.46 3.11 -2.38
N ARG A 48 12.43 2.18 -2.31
CA ARG A 48 12.32 0.97 -1.50
C ARG A 48 12.29 1.25 0.01
N ASP A 49 13.03 2.25 0.49
CA ASP A 49 13.08 2.56 1.91
C ASP A 49 11.74 3.13 2.36
N LEU A 50 11.10 3.94 1.51
CA LEU A 50 9.74 4.43 1.73
C LEU A 50 8.71 3.28 1.69
N ALA A 51 8.85 2.33 0.78
CA ALA A 51 8.01 1.14 0.73
C ALA A 51 8.14 0.27 2.00
N ALA A 52 9.35 0.15 2.54
CA ALA A 52 9.61 -0.57 3.78
C ALA A 52 9.01 0.14 5.00
N ALA A 53 9.13 1.47 5.08
CA ALA A 53 8.54 2.26 6.16
C ALA A 53 7.00 2.16 6.19
N LEU A 54 6.36 2.06 5.02
CA LEU A 54 4.92 1.84 4.89
C LEU A 54 4.44 0.55 5.57
N ALA A 55 5.25 -0.51 5.49
CA ALA A 55 4.97 -1.78 6.15
C ALA A 55 4.89 -1.63 7.69
N ASP A 56 5.54 -0.61 8.24
CA ASP A 56 5.56 -0.29 9.67
C ASP A 56 4.48 0.74 10.07
N LEU A 57 4.01 1.57 9.14
CA LEU A 57 2.94 2.57 9.35
C LEU A 57 1.53 1.96 9.35
N PHE A 58 1.34 0.83 8.65
CA PHE A 58 0.06 0.11 8.59
C PHE A 58 0.18 -1.31 9.19
N PRO A 59 0.43 -1.42 10.51
CA PRO A 59 0.38 -2.69 11.19
C PRO A 59 -1.06 -3.21 11.23
N ALA A 60 -1.24 -4.53 11.12
CA ALA A 60 -2.54 -5.14 11.40
C ALA A 60 -2.86 -5.00 12.89
N ALA A 61 -4.13 -4.77 13.21
CA ALA A 61 -4.62 -4.64 14.59
C ALA A 61 -4.67 -5.99 15.32
#